data_AF-A0A9J6CYV4-F1
#
_entry.id   AF-A0A9J6CYV4-F1
#
_cell.length_a   1.000
_cell.length_b   1.000
_cell.length_c   1.000
_cell.angle_alpha   90.00
_cell.angle_beta   90.00
_cell.angle_gamma   90.00
#
_symmetry.space_group_name_H-M   'P 1'
#
loop_
_entity.id
_entity.type
_entity.pdbx_description
1 polymer ?
#
loop_
_entity_poly.entity_id
_entity_poly.type
_entity_poly.pdbx_seq_one_letter_code
_entity_poly.pdbx_strand_id
1 'polypeptide(L)'
;MDTKMPKRTRCKDIARQLVEEEPGRNMNDKKNRKFVVSREELLAIDTNKTDYLLGLFSGDHMSYEDYRQDKQPSLLDMVVTAIEILQKRGNGFALMVEEQNEPTNTAGVGGFPALRALQDSHLPAK
;
A
#
# COMPACT_ATOMS: atom_id res chain seq x y z
N MET A 1 1.06 9.26 -18.22
CA MET A 1 -0.32 9.43 -17.74
C MET A 1 -0.21 10.10 -16.40
N ASP A 2 -0.71 11.33 -16.27
CA ASP A 2 -0.59 12.11 -15.05
C ASP A 2 -1.48 11.49 -13.97
N THR A 3 -0.87 10.73 -13.06
CA THR A 3 -1.52 10.13 -11.88
C THR A 3 -1.97 11.27 -10.97
N LYS A 4 -3.18 11.78 -11.20
CA LYS A 4 -3.73 12.94 -10.50
C LYS A 4 -4.56 12.46 -9.31
N MET A 5 -4.18 12.88 -8.10
CA MET A 5 -4.94 12.54 -6.90
C MET A 5 -6.40 13.00 -7.00
N PRO A 6 -7.35 12.25 -6.41
CA PRO A 6 -8.75 12.67 -6.33
C PRO A 6 -8.87 13.98 -5.53
N LYS A 7 -9.55 14.98 -6.09
CA LYS A 7 -9.65 16.32 -5.49
C LYS A 7 -10.70 16.35 -4.36
N ARG A 8 -10.30 16.59 -3.11
CA ARG A 8 -11.18 17.04 -2.02
C ARG A 8 -10.92 18.51 -1.71
N THR A 9 -11.98 19.32 -1.59
CA THR A 9 -11.90 20.80 -1.65
C THR A 9 -11.84 21.52 -0.29
N ARG A 10 -11.79 20.81 0.86
CA ARG A 10 -11.87 21.49 2.19
C ARG A 10 -10.91 21.02 3.28
N CYS A 11 -10.19 19.91 3.11
CA CYS A 11 -9.18 19.47 4.07
C CYS A 11 -7.81 19.49 3.39
N LYS A 12 -6.77 19.95 4.11
CA LYS A 12 -5.38 19.75 3.69
C LYS A 12 -5.11 18.25 3.76
N ASP A 13 -5.24 17.60 2.61
CA ASP A 13 -4.99 16.19 2.45
C ASP A 13 -3.48 15.96 2.61
N ILE A 14 -3.06 15.31 3.71
CA ILE A 14 -1.64 15.02 3.97
C ILE A 14 -1.08 14.14 2.86
N ALA A 15 -1.89 13.24 2.27
CA ALA A 15 -1.45 12.47 1.11
C ALA A 15 -1.15 13.39 -0.08
N ARG A 16 -1.95 14.44 -0.29
CA ARG A 16 -1.66 15.47 -1.29
C ARG A 16 -0.39 16.24 -0.99
N GLN A 17 -0.11 16.58 0.27
CA GLN A 17 1.17 17.20 0.63
C GLN A 17 2.35 16.25 0.41
N LEU A 18 2.18 14.96 0.69
CA LEU A 18 3.20 13.93 0.49
C LEU A 18 3.46 13.59 -0.98
N VAL A 19 2.53 13.87 -1.89
CA VAL A 19 2.62 13.51 -3.31
C VAL A 19 2.83 14.73 -4.20
N GLU A 20 2.18 15.85 -3.91
CA GLU A 20 2.17 17.06 -4.75
C GLU A 20 3.06 18.19 -4.22
N GLU A 21 3.44 18.18 -2.93
CA GLU A 21 4.32 19.21 -2.33
C GLU A 21 5.74 18.65 -2.10
N GLU A 22 6.76 19.52 -2.09
CA GLU A 22 8.13 19.11 -1.76
C GLU A 22 8.20 18.62 -0.31
N PRO A 23 8.92 17.52 0.00
CA PRO A 23 9.84 16.74 -0.85
C PRO A 23 9.17 15.59 -1.65
N GLY A 24 7.85 15.49 -1.60
CA GLY A 24 7.01 14.44 -2.20
C GLY A 24 6.77 14.56 -3.70
N ARG A 25 6.77 15.80 -4.22
CA ARG A 25 6.44 16.17 -5.61
C ARG A 25 7.16 15.38 -6.71
N ASN A 26 8.36 14.86 -6.40
CA ASN A 26 9.21 14.13 -7.34
C ASN A 26 9.28 12.63 -6.98
N MET A 27 8.19 12.05 -6.45
CA MET A 27 8.13 10.63 -6.12
C MET A 27 8.43 9.75 -7.33
N ASN A 28 7.83 10.05 -8.50
CA ASN A 28 8.04 9.28 -9.72
C ASN A 28 9.30 9.67 -10.51
N ASP A 29 9.86 10.86 -10.26
CA ASP A 29 11.06 11.36 -10.96
C ASP A 29 12.36 10.80 -10.37
N LYS A 30 12.30 10.31 -9.13
CA LYS A 30 13.42 9.59 -8.52
C LYS A 30 13.42 8.13 -9.00
N LYS A 31 14.60 7.68 -9.42
CA LYS A 31 14.86 6.33 -9.94
C LYS A 31 14.25 5.26 -9.02
N ASN A 32 13.55 4.29 -9.63
CA ASN A 32 12.96 3.10 -8.98
C ASN A 32 11.88 3.37 -7.92
N ARG A 33 11.22 4.53 -7.94
CA ARG A 33 10.08 4.83 -7.06
C ARG A 33 8.79 4.85 -7.88
N LYS A 34 7.69 4.39 -7.28
CA LYS A 34 6.37 4.37 -7.90
C LYS A 34 5.30 4.88 -6.93
N PHE A 35 4.45 5.74 -7.46
CA PHE A 35 3.21 6.16 -6.82
C PHE A 35 2.03 5.68 -7.66
N VAL A 36 1.07 4.99 -7.02
CA VAL A 36 -0.11 4.42 -7.68
C VAL A 36 -1.38 4.75 -6.91
N VAL A 37 -2.48 4.97 -7.64
CA VAL A 37 -3.79 5.33 -7.06
C VAL A 37 -4.93 4.43 -7.52
N SER A 38 -4.67 3.45 -8.38
CA SER A 38 -5.67 2.48 -8.83
C SER A 38 -5.17 1.05 -8.82
N ARG A 39 -6.12 0.11 -8.87
CA ARG A 39 -5.85 -1.33 -9.02
C ARG A 39 -5.07 -1.63 -10.29
N GLU A 40 -5.45 -1.03 -11.41
CA GLU A 40 -4.78 -1.28 -12.69
C GLU A 40 -3.33 -0.79 -12.65
N GLU A 41 -3.08 0.37 -12.03
CA GLU A 41 -1.73 0.88 -11.86
C GLU A 41 -0.88 -0.02 -10.94
N LEU A 42 -1.46 -0.54 -9.85
CA LEU A 42 -0.77 -1.47 -8.94
C LEU A 42 -0.37 -2.77 -9.67
N LEU A 43 -1.30 -3.38 -10.40
CA LEU A 43 -1.06 -4.64 -11.11
C LEU A 43 -0.12 -4.48 -12.32
N ALA A 44 0.03 -3.27 -12.85
CA ALA A 44 0.95 -2.96 -13.95
C ALA A 44 2.40 -2.68 -13.49
N ILE A 45 2.69 -2.75 -12.18
CA ILE A 45 4.02 -2.45 -11.65
C ILE A 45 5.02 -3.54 -12.04
N ASP A 46 6.18 -3.12 -12.58
CA ASP A 46 7.36 -3.96 -12.66
C ASP A 46 8.05 -4.00 -11.28
N THR A 47 7.77 -5.05 -10.51
CA THR A 47 8.29 -5.22 -9.15
C THR A 47 9.81 -5.36 -9.14
N ASN A 48 10.43 -5.86 -10.21
CA ASN A 48 11.90 -5.98 -10.31
C ASN A 48 12.59 -4.61 -10.35
N LYS A 49 12.00 -3.63 -11.03
CA LYS A 49 12.56 -2.28 -11.20
C LYS A 49 12.12 -1.27 -10.15
N THR A 50 11.24 -1.67 -9.23
CA THR A 50 10.63 -0.77 -8.24
C THR A 50 11.22 -1.04 -6.85
N ASP A 51 11.95 -0.08 -6.28
CA ASP A 51 12.58 -0.19 -4.96
C ASP A 51 11.72 0.41 -3.84
N TYR A 52 10.84 1.34 -4.18
CA TYR A 52 9.89 1.98 -3.27
C TYR A 52 8.54 2.16 -3.95
N LEU A 53 7.48 1.75 -3.28
CA LEU A 53 6.10 1.87 -3.75
C LEU A 53 5.26 2.55 -2.68
N LEU A 54 4.48 3.56 -3.08
CA LEU A 54 3.39 4.13 -2.29
C LEU A 54 2.08 3.98 -3.06
N GLY A 55 1.15 3.21 -2.51
CA GLY A 55 -0.19 3.03 -3.07
C GLY A 55 -1.23 3.74 -2.21
N LEU A 56 -2.02 4.65 -2.80
CA LEU A 56 -3.11 5.36 -2.12
C LEU A 56 -4.40 5.23 -2.95
N PHE A 57 -5.23 4.26 -2.60
CA PHE A 57 -6.38 3.83 -3.42
C PHE A 57 -7.73 4.45 -3.00
N SER A 58 -7.73 5.27 -1.94
CA SER A 58 -8.90 6.01 -1.46
C SER A 58 -8.44 7.32 -0.83
N GLY A 59 -9.30 8.34 -0.84
CA GLY A 59 -9.08 9.59 -0.10
C GLY A 59 -9.50 9.52 1.37
N ASP A 60 -9.87 8.32 1.83
CA ASP A 60 -10.37 7.97 3.15
C ASP A 60 -10.09 6.47 3.41
N HIS A 61 -11.02 5.74 4.02
CA HIS A 61 -11.02 4.28 4.07
C HIS A 61 -11.22 3.63 2.68
N MET A 62 -10.63 2.44 2.48
CA MET A 62 -10.96 1.58 1.35
C MET A 62 -12.32 0.91 1.59
N SER A 63 -13.04 0.57 0.53
CA SER A 63 -14.27 -0.19 0.65
C SER A 63 -13.96 -1.61 1.15
N TYR A 64 -14.85 -2.17 1.97
CA TYR A 64 -14.83 -3.61 2.29
C TYR A 64 -14.91 -4.46 1.04
N GLU A 65 -14.44 -5.71 1.14
CA GLU A 65 -14.38 -6.64 -0.01
C GLU A 65 -15.73 -6.76 -0.72
N ASP A 66 -16.82 -6.91 0.03
CA ASP A 66 -18.17 -7.08 -0.50
C ASP A 66 -18.71 -5.84 -1.25
N TYR A 67 -18.19 -4.65 -0.95
CA TYR A 67 -18.61 -3.37 -1.53
C TYR A 67 -17.52 -2.72 -2.39
N ARG A 68 -16.45 -3.47 -2.67
CA ARG A 68 -15.27 -2.99 -3.39
C ARG A 68 -15.64 -2.57 -4.81
N GLN A 69 -15.19 -1.39 -5.20
CA GLN A 69 -15.28 -0.94 -6.60
C GLN A 69 -14.05 -1.41 -7.38
N ASP A 70 -14.20 -1.61 -8.69
CA ASP A 70 -13.15 -2.16 -9.58
C ASP A 70 -11.81 -1.40 -9.54
N LYS A 71 -11.83 -0.13 -9.15
CA LYS A 71 -10.63 0.73 -9.07
C LYS A 71 -9.75 0.47 -7.85
N GLN A 72 -10.23 -0.26 -6.83
CA GLN A 72 -9.50 -0.52 -5.59
C GLN A 72 -8.89 -1.94 -5.59
N PRO A 73 -7.58 -2.10 -5.33
CA PRO A 73 -6.95 -3.41 -5.30
C PRO A 73 -7.33 -4.20 -4.05
N SER A 74 -7.47 -5.52 -4.17
CA SER A 74 -7.74 -6.38 -3.01
C SER A 74 -6.61 -6.32 -1.98
N LEU A 75 -6.90 -6.68 -0.71
CA LEU A 75 -5.85 -6.81 0.30
C LEU A 75 -4.78 -7.80 -0.17
N LEU A 76 -5.21 -8.89 -0.81
CA LEU A 76 -4.32 -9.88 -1.42
C LEU A 76 -3.44 -9.26 -2.51
N ASP A 77 -4.00 -8.47 -3.44
CA ASP A 77 -3.24 -7.81 -4.51
C ASP A 77 -2.13 -6.91 -3.92
N MET A 78 -2.46 -6.16 -2.86
CA MET A 78 -1.50 -5.29 -2.17
C MET A 78 -0.39 -6.08 -1.47
N VAL A 79 -0.76 -7.16 -0.76
CA VAL A 79 0.19 -8.00 -0.03
C VAL A 79 1.14 -8.73 -0.98
N VAL A 80 0.62 -9.31 -2.06
CA VAL A 80 1.44 -10.00 -3.07
C VAL A 80 2.46 -9.03 -3.67
N THR A 81 2.01 -7.85 -4.10
CA THR A 81 2.90 -6.82 -4.66
C THR A 81 3.95 -6.37 -3.66
N ALA A 82 3.57 -6.18 -2.39
CA ALA A 82 4.50 -5.79 -1.33
C ALA A 82 5.57 -6.85 -1.08
N ILE A 83 5.19 -8.12 -1.01
CA ILE A 83 6.12 -9.23 -0.83
C ILE A 83 7.09 -9.31 -2.01
N GLU A 84 6.61 -9.22 -3.26
CA GLU A 84 7.47 -9.26 -4.44
C GLU A 84 8.54 -8.16 -4.42
N ILE A 85 8.19 -6.95 -4.02
CA ILE A 85 9.14 -5.83 -3.92
C ILE A 85 10.13 -6.04 -2.76
N LEU A 86 9.64 -6.50 -1.60
CA LEU A 86 10.45 -6.66 -0.38
C LEU A 86 11.42 -7.85 -0.47
N GLN A 87 11.00 -8.96 -1.08
CA GLN A 87 11.82 -10.18 -1.24
C GLN A 87 13.10 -9.96 -2.04
N LYS A 88 13.15 -8.94 -2.91
CA LYS A 88 14.37 -8.58 -3.65
C LYS A 88 15.53 -8.20 -2.75
N ARG A 89 15.25 -7.78 -1.51
CA ARG A 89 16.27 -7.38 -0.54
C ARG A 89 16.70 -8.63 0.24
N GLY A 90 17.93 -9.10 -0.01
CA GLY A 90 18.50 -10.31 0.60
C GLY A 90 18.76 -10.25 2.12
N ASN A 91 18.32 -9.19 2.80
CA ASN A 91 18.50 -9.00 4.25
C ASN A 91 17.20 -9.21 5.04
N GLY A 92 16.16 -9.72 4.38
CA GLY A 92 14.88 -9.99 5.01
C GLY A 92 14.01 -8.73 5.09
N PHE A 93 12.78 -8.88 5.58
CA PHE A 93 11.84 -7.78 5.73
C PHE A 93 10.85 -8.03 6.86
N ALA A 94 10.28 -6.94 7.37
CA ALA A 94 9.07 -6.97 8.16
C ALA A 94 7.93 -6.41 7.32
N LEU A 95 6.80 -7.12 7.27
CA LEU A 95 5.59 -6.67 6.62
C LEU A 95 4.44 -6.70 7.63
N MET A 96 3.76 -5.56 7.76
CA MET A 96 2.57 -5.40 8.58
C MET A 96 1.37 -5.30 7.65
N VAL A 97 0.39 -6.17 7.85
CA VAL A 97 -0.86 -6.19 7.09
C VAL A 97 -2.01 -6.04 8.08
N GLU A 98 -2.86 -5.05 7.83
CA GLU A 98 -4.06 -4.78 8.60
C GLU A 98 -5.28 -4.88 7.67
N GLU A 99 -6.32 -5.55 8.15
CA GLU A 99 -7.62 -5.59 7.52
C GLU A 99 -8.58 -4.75 8.35
N GLN A 100 -9.41 -3.91 7.70
CA GLN A 100 -10.49 -3.24 8.42
C GLN A 100 -11.58 -4.25 8.74
N ASN A 101 -11.74 -4.55 10.03
CA ASN A 101 -12.89 -5.30 10.53
C ASN A 101 -14.11 -4.39 10.61
N GLU A 102 -15.25 -4.88 10.13
CA GLU A 102 -16.56 -4.29 10.37
C GLU A 102 -16.81 -4.04 11.87
N PRO A 103 -17.36 -2.89 12.28
CA PRO A 103 -18.07 -2.82 13.55
C PRO A 103 -19.36 -3.63 13.41
N THR A 104 -19.28 -4.95 13.64
CA THR A 104 -20.51 -5.75 13.75
C THR A 104 -21.25 -5.30 15.01
N ASN A 105 -22.52 -4.90 14.86
CA ASN A 105 -23.40 -4.48 15.97
C ASN A 105 -23.79 -5.65 16.90
N THR A 106 -23.08 -6.76 16.85
CA THR A 106 -23.30 -7.97 17.61
C THR A 106 -22.25 -8.08 18.70
N ALA A 107 -22.70 -7.96 19.95
CA ALA A 107 -21.88 -8.22 21.13
C ALA A 107 -21.31 -9.64 21.07
N GLY A 108 -20.06 -9.80 20.64
CA GLY A 108 -19.42 -11.11 20.55
C GLY A 108 -18.09 -11.09 19.81
N VAL A 109 -17.01 -10.87 20.56
CA VAL A 109 -15.61 -11.28 20.26
C VAL A 109 -15.13 -11.01 18.82
N GLY A 110 -14.76 -9.76 18.54
CA GLY A 110 -13.99 -9.41 17.33
C GLY A 110 -12.50 -9.63 17.57
N GLY A 111 -11.97 -10.77 17.12
CA GLY A 111 -10.55 -11.10 17.17
C GLY A 111 -9.70 -10.13 16.35
N PHE A 112 -8.44 -9.93 16.78
CA PHE A 112 -7.45 -9.09 16.10
C PHE A 112 -6.80 -9.83 14.92
N PRO A 113 -6.92 -9.38 13.66
CA PRO A 113 -6.06 -9.85 12.59
C PRO A 113 -5.05 -8.74 12.26
N ALA A 114 -3.92 -8.74 12.96
CA ALA A 114 -2.67 -8.20 12.45
C ALA A 114 -1.81 -9.39 12.02
N LEU A 115 -1.74 -9.67 10.72
CA LEU A 115 -0.82 -10.68 10.21
C LEU A 115 0.59 -10.08 10.19
N ARG A 116 1.41 -10.52 11.14
CA ARG A 116 2.83 -10.16 11.23
C ARG A 116 3.63 -11.07 10.29
N ALA A 117 4.14 -10.51 9.19
CA ALA A 117 5.11 -11.20 8.35
C ALA A 117 6.53 -10.83 8.81
N LEU A 118 7.27 -11.83 9.29
CA LEU A 118 8.70 -11.81 9.57
C LEU A 118 9.41 -12.54 8.44
N GLN A 119 10.31 -11.88 7.71
CA GLN A 119 11.29 -12.55 6.89
C GLN A 119 12.68 -12.28 7.46
N ASP A 120 13.21 -13.25 8.19
CA ASP A 120 14.61 -13.32 8.64
C ASP A 120 15.46 -13.94 7.53
N SER A 121 16.53 -13.27 7.10
CA SER A 121 17.51 -13.88 6.20
C SER A 121 18.95 -13.66 6.65
N HIS A 122 19.27 -14.00 7.89
CA HIS A 122 20.56 -14.60 8.29
C HIS A 122 20.58 -14.88 9.79
N LEU A 123 21.14 -16.03 10.20
CA LEU A 123 22.24 -16.18 11.16
C LEU A 123 22.67 -17.68 11.12
N PRO A 124 23.94 -18.02 10.81
CA PRO A 124 25.11 -17.71 11.65
C PRO A 124 26.32 -17.20 10.83
N ALA A 125 27.47 -16.78 11.38
CA ALA A 125 27.90 -16.22 12.66
C ALA A 125 29.34 -15.70 12.42
N LYS A 126 29.69 -14.59 13.09
CA LYS A 126 31.04 -14.04 13.36
C LYS A 126 31.99 -13.75 12.18
#